data_AF-A0AA96XMI2-F1
#
_entry.id   AF-A0AA96XMI2-F1
#
_cell.length_a   1.000
_cell.length_b   1.000
_cell.length_c   1.000
_cell.angle_alpha   90.00
_cell.angle_beta   90.00
_cell.angle_gamma   90.00
#
_symmetry.space_group_name_H-M   'P 1'
#
loop_
_entity.id
_entity.type
_entity.pdbx_description
1 polymer ?
#
loop_
_entity_poly.entity_id
_entity_poly.type
_entity_poly.pdbx_seq_one_letter_code
_entity_poly.pdbx_strand_id
1 'polypeptide(L)'
;MAVRNLCLRCRRPESACYCAQLPPRLETRTRVVFLQHPRESRVAIGTARMAHLSLSNSELHEGVDFTGHRRIEELAAQRDSVAVLFPGEDAITVEEARLNPPKTLIVVDGTWPQAKKVVSRNPVLAGLPRIGFVPRRPSNYRIRAEPADHCVSTIEAVVEMLGILEGDPARFDTMLRAFEYMVDTQLERQSTRTSPNRRRIYFGPWRPPLELRSLAERFEKLVVFYGEANAHPAGGEEIPTELVHAVACRPATGERFEAIIAPEQPLAYSTPLHVELSEDILRAGEPRAEAMKRFEAFLRPDDELAVWTTFALDLLWAGGITRRPASSVRLATARALKGKAGGVEQAMTLLQGPELPQWAPGRAGRRIRALESVVRELVARGNATEPPQKLPRTGS
;
A
#
# COMPACT_ATOMS: atom_id res chain seq x y z
N MET A 1 -29.69 5.21 15.89
CA MET A 1 -29.21 6.18 14.88
C MET A 1 -30.42 6.63 14.09
N ALA A 2 -30.72 7.93 14.03
CA ALA A 2 -31.80 8.41 13.17
C ALA A 2 -31.47 8.07 11.71
N VAL A 3 -32.38 7.35 11.04
CA VAL A 3 -32.30 7.10 9.60
C VAL A 3 -32.39 8.46 8.91
N ARG A 4 -31.37 8.82 8.13
CA ARG A 4 -31.39 10.07 7.37
C ARG A 4 -32.07 9.81 6.05
N ASN A 5 -33.14 10.56 5.76
CA ASN A 5 -33.76 10.54 4.44
C ASN A 5 -32.73 10.97 3.39
N LEU A 6 -32.65 10.21 2.30
CA LEU A 6 -31.76 10.46 1.18
C LEU A 6 -32.59 10.93 -0.02
N CYS A 7 -32.11 11.97 -0.70
CA CYS A 7 -32.67 12.36 -1.99
C CYS A 7 -32.44 11.22 -3.00
N LEU A 8 -33.49 10.66 -3.58
CA LEU A 8 -33.36 9.59 -4.57
C LEU A 8 -32.66 10.06 -5.86
N ARG A 9 -32.72 11.37 -6.15
CA ARG A 9 -32.06 11.96 -7.33
C ARG A 9 -30.57 12.16 -7.13
N CYS A 10 -30.05 12.77 -6.06
CA CYS A 10 -28.59 12.97 -5.85
C CYS A 10 -27.92 11.95 -4.90
N ARG A 11 -28.70 11.14 -4.18
CA ARG A 11 -28.28 10.20 -3.13
C ARG A 11 -27.60 10.85 -1.91
N ARG A 12 -27.71 12.18 -1.76
CA ARG A 12 -27.27 12.91 -0.56
C ARG A 12 -28.38 12.92 0.49
N PRO A 13 -28.05 13.06 1.79
CA PRO A 13 -29.04 13.41 2.80
C PRO A 13 -29.83 14.64 2.36
N GLU A 14 -31.14 14.68 2.63
CA GLU A 14 -32.02 15.80 2.22
C GLU A 14 -31.46 17.16 2.64
N SER A 15 -30.90 17.25 3.85
CA SER A 15 -30.29 18.49 4.37
C SER A 15 -29.05 18.97 3.59
N ALA A 16 -28.47 18.14 2.74
CA ALA A 16 -27.28 18.42 1.94
C ALA A 16 -27.48 18.12 0.45
N CYS A 17 -28.74 18.09 0.01
CA CYS A 17 -29.14 17.84 -1.37
C CYS A 17 -28.78 19.04 -2.25
N TYR A 18 -28.09 18.79 -3.36
CA TYR A 18 -27.74 19.84 -4.34
C TYR A 18 -28.67 19.88 -5.55
N CYS A 19 -29.73 19.05 -5.61
CA CYS A 19 -30.55 18.91 -6.81
C CYS A 19 -31.25 20.20 -7.26
N ALA A 20 -31.58 21.10 -6.33
CA ALA A 20 -32.18 22.40 -6.65
C ALA A 20 -31.19 23.37 -7.32
N GLN A 21 -29.88 23.12 -7.18
CA GLN A 21 -28.81 23.92 -7.79
C GLN A 21 -28.34 23.36 -9.12
N LEU A 22 -28.83 22.18 -9.53
CA LEU A 22 -28.54 21.64 -10.86
C LEU A 22 -29.24 22.49 -11.92
N PRO A 23 -28.59 22.76 -13.06
CA PRO A 23 -29.28 23.38 -14.19
C PRO A 23 -30.39 22.46 -14.71
N PRO A 24 -31.33 22.98 -15.51
CA PRO A 24 -32.07 22.16 -16.47
C PRO A 24 -31.08 21.27 -17.23
N ARG A 25 -31.46 20.03 -17.55
CA ARG A 25 -30.54 19.11 -18.23
C ARG A 25 -30.08 19.75 -19.54
N LEU A 26 -28.77 19.88 -19.68
CA LEU A 26 -28.14 20.48 -20.84
C LEU A 26 -28.05 19.45 -21.96
N GLU A 27 -28.49 19.85 -23.15
CA GLU A 27 -28.31 19.06 -24.37
C GLU A 27 -26.88 19.20 -24.88
N THR A 28 -26.26 18.07 -25.22
CA THR A 28 -24.88 17.99 -25.71
C THR A 28 -24.79 17.25 -27.04
N ARG A 29 -24.00 17.80 -27.96
CA ARG A 29 -23.60 17.10 -29.19
C ARG A 29 -22.64 15.96 -28.85
N THR A 30 -21.74 16.18 -27.90
CA THR A 30 -20.83 15.15 -27.37
C THR A 30 -21.53 14.38 -26.27
N ARG A 31 -21.70 13.06 -26.46
CA ARG A 31 -22.17 12.17 -25.40
C ARG A 31 -21.09 12.02 -24.34
N VAL A 32 -21.46 12.04 -23.06
CA VAL A 32 -20.51 11.80 -21.96
C VAL A 32 -20.78 10.45 -21.31
N VAL A 33 -19.77 9.59 -21.24
CA VAL A 33 -19.89 8.26 -20.61
C VAL A 33 -18.93 8.18 -19.43
N PHE A 34 -19.48 8.14 -18.22
CA PHE A 34 -18.70 8.05 -16.99
C PHE A 34 -18.40 6.60 -16.63
N LEU A 35 -17.12 6.28 -16.43
CA LEU A 35 -16.66 5.02 -15.85
C LEU A 35 -16.19 5.28 -14.43
N GLN A 36 -17.08 5.05 -13.47
CA GLN A 36 -16.84 5.39 -12.07
C GLN A 36 -16.35 4.19 -11.26
N HIS A 37 -15.24 4.38 -10.55
CA HIS A 37 -14.72 3.36 -9.64
C HIS A 37 -15.72 3.09 -8.48
N PRO A 38 -16.02 1.83 -8.08
CA PRO A 38 -17.04 1.49 -7.08
C PRO A 38 -16.83 2.07 -5.67
N ARG A 39 -15.58 2.43 -5.33
CA ARG A 39 -15.31 3.14 -4.07
C ARG A 39 -15.77 4.58 -4.12
N GLU A 40 -15.69 5.21 -5.30
CA GLU A 40 -16.01 6.61 -5.49
C GLU A 40 -17.50 6.86 -5.67
N SER A 41 -18.24 5.89 -6.23
CA SER A 41 -19.72 5.94 -6.26
C SER A 41 -20.37 6.02 -4.87
N ARG A 42 -19.62 5.62 -3.82
CA ARG A 42 -20.04 5.65 -2.41
C ARG A 42 -19.53 6.88 -1.67
N VAL A 43 -18.68 7.70 -2.29
CA VAL A 43 -18.17 8.93 -1.69
C VAL A 43 -19.25 10.00 -1.76
N ALA A 44 -19.67 10.48 -0.59
CA ALA A 44 -20.77 11.43 -0.48
C ALA A 44 -20.52 12.77 -1.22
N ILE A 45 -19.27 13.10 -1.51
CA ILE A 45 -18.83 14.32 -2.20
C ILE A 45 -18.33 14.06 -3.63
N GLY A 46 -18.55 12.87 -4.20
CA GLY A 46 -18.16 12.55 -5.57
C GLY A 46 -18.94 13.35 -6.62
N THR A 47 -18.27 13.79 -7.69
CA THR A 47 -18.80 14.77 -8.63
C THR A 47 -19.23 14.21 -9.99
N ALA A 48 -18.84 12.98 -10.37
CA ALA A 48 -19.30 12.36 -11.62
C ALA A 48 -20.83 12.25 -11.72
N ARG A 49 -21.48 11.85 -10.62
CA ARG A 49 -22.94 11.74 -10.59
C ARG A 49 -23.63 13.10 -10.70
N MET A 50 -23.00 14.15 -10.15
CA MET A 50 -23.49 15.52 -10.29
C MET A 50 -23.43 15.95 -11.76
N ALA A 51 -22.30 15.71 -12.43
CA ALA A 51 -22.14 15.99 -13.85
C ALA A 51 -23.17 15.22 -14.70
N HIS A 52 -23.33 13.91 -14.47
CA HIS A 52 -24.33 13.09 -15.16
C HIS A 52 -25.77 13.62 -15.00
N LEU A 53 -26.15 14.10 -13.81
CA LEU A 53 -27.49 14.64 -13.56
C LEU A 53 -27.76 16.00 -14.22
N SER A 54 -26.70 16.69 -14.67
CA SER A 54 -26.78 17.97 -15.39
C SER A 54 -26.88 17.80 -16.91
N LEU A 55 -26.62 16.60 -17.45
CA LEU A 55 -26.56 16.35 -18.89
C LEU A 55 -27.73 15.45 -19.34
N SER A 56 -28.32 15.73 -20.49
CA SER A 56 -29.34 14.87 -21.11
C SER A 56 -28.72 13.63 -21.77
N ASN A 57 -27.60 13.83 -22.49
CA ASN A 57 -26.90 12.83 -23.29
C ASN A 57 -25.67 12.29 -22.54
N SER A 58 -25.91 11.62 -21.42
CA SER A 58 -24.84 11.00 -20.64
C SER A 58 -25.21 9.64 -20.03
N GLU A 59 -24.20 8.80 -19.82
CA GLU A 59 -24.31 7.49 -19.18
C GLU A 59 -23.36 7.39 -17.99
N LEU A 60 -23.72 6.66 -16.94
CA LEU A 60 -22.88 6.45 -15.76
C LEU A 60 -22.81 4.96 -15.42
N HIS A 61 -21.63 4.37 -15.56
CA HIS A 61 -21.35 2.96 -15.31
C HIS A 61 -20.39 2.80 -14.14
N GLU A 62 -20.72 1.93 -13.19
CA GLU A 62 -19.87 1.63 -12.02
C GLU A 62 -19.06 0.36 -12.28
N GLY A 63 -17.74 0.41 -12.13
CA GLY A 63 -16.88 -0.76 -12.38
C GLY A 63 -15.39 -0.49 -12.28
N VAL A 64 -14.61 -1.57 -12.25
CA VAL A 64 -13.13 -1.53 -12.34
C VAL A 64 -12.65 -2.23 -13.60
N ASP A 65 -13.35 -3.29 -14.00
CA ASP A 65 -13.13 -4.07 -15.20
C ASP A 65 -14.47 -4.15 -15.95
N PHE A 66 -14.45 -3.74 -17.21
CA PHE A 66 -15.56 -3.65 -18.14
C PHE A 66 -15.38 -4.64 -19.31
N THR A 67 -14.51 -5.64 -19.16
CA THR A 67 -14.42 -6.76 -20.11
C THR A 67 -15.77 -7.48 -20.18
N GLY A 68 -16.29 -7.67 -21.39
CA GLY A 68 -17.63 -8.23 -21.63
C GLY A 68 -18.78 -7.23 -21.40
N HIS A 69 -18.50 -5.97 -21.07
CA HIS A 69 -19.53 -4.96 -20.91
C HIS A 69 -19.97 -4.44 -22.28
N ARG A 70 -21.02 -5.06 -22.84
CA ARG A 70 -21.54 -4.82 -24.20
C ARG A 70 -21.52 -3.35 -24.64
N ARG A 71 -22.06 -2.46 -23.81
CA ARG A 71 -22.13 -1.02 -24.13
C ARG A 71 -20.77 -0.32 -24.26
N ILE A 72 -19.79 -0.70 -23.43
CA ILE A 72 -18.45 -0.10 -23.47
C ILE A 72 -17.66 -0.66 -24.64
N GLU A 73 -17.83 -1.95 -24.95
CA GLU A 73 -17.23 -2.59 -26.12
C GLU A 73 -17.79 -2.01 -27.44
N GLU A 74 -19.10 -1.80 -27.53
CA GLU A 74 -19.76 -1.13 -28.67
C GLU A 74 -19.20 0.27 -28.92
N LEU A 75 -18.94 1.04 -27.85
CA LEU A 75 -18.35 2.38 -27.95
C LEU A 75 -16.87 2.29 -28.33
N ALA A 76 -16.10 1.40 -27.70
CA ALA A 76 -14.68 1.23 -27.97
C ALA A 76 -14.38 0.76 -29.41
N ALA A 77 -15.33 0.10 -30.07
CA ALA A 77 -15.22 -0.27 -31.48
C ALA A 77 -15.27 0.94 -32.43
N GLN A 78 -15.83 2.08 -32.01
CA GLN A 78 -16.01 3.28 -32.85
C GLN A 78 -14.88 4.30 -32.66
N ARG A 79 -13.63 3.85 -32.83
CA ARG A 79 -12.40 4.59 -32.44
C ARG A 79 -12.30 6.02 -32.99
N ASP A 80 -12.82 6.27 -34.18
CA ASP A 80 -12.79 7.60 -34.81
C ASP A 80 -13.79 8.59 -34.22
N SER A 81 -14.67 8.12 -33.32
CA SER A 81 -15.76 8.94 -32.75
C SER A 81 -15.78 8.92 -31.22
N VAL A 82 -14.85 8.21 -30.58
CA VAL A 82 -14.80 8.05 -29.13
C VAL A 82 -13.41 8.41 -28.62
N ALA A 83 -13.36 9.25 -27.60
CA ALA A 83 -12.12 9.60 -26.92
C ALA A 83 -12.23 9.39 -25.41
N VAL A 84 -11.09 9.19 -24.75
CA VAL A 84 -11.00 9.03 -23.29
C VAL A 84 -10.41 10.30 -22.69
N LEU A 85 -11.13 10.95 -21.79
CA LEU A 85 -10.61 12.06 -20.99
C LEU A 85 -9.68 11.51 -19.91
N PHE A 86 -8.39 11.46 -20.23
CA PHE A 86 -7.34 10.97 -19.33
C PHE A 86 -5.97 11.45 -19.83
N PRO A 87 -5.09 11.99 -18.97
CA PRO A 87 -3.78 12.43 -19.40
C PRO A 87 -2.89 11.26 -19.85
N GLY A 88 -2.02 11.49 -20.82
CA GLY A 88 -1.05 10.52 -21.33
C GLY A 88 -0.06 11.20 -22.27
N GLU A 89 1.08 10.57 -22.50
CA GLU A 89 2.13 11.08 -23.42
C GLU A 89 1.59 11.17 -24.87
N ASP A 90 0.76 10.20 -25.28
CA ASP A 90 0.11 10.17 -26.60
C ASP A 90 -1.30 10.82 -26.60
N ALA A 91 -1.59 11.72 -25.65
CA ALA A 91 -2.87 12.39 -25.63
C ALA A 91 -2.93 13.46 -26.74
N ILE A 92 -4.02 13.44 -27.52
CA ILE A 92 -4.30 14.48 -28.50
C ILE A 92 -4.56 15.80 -27.79
N THR A 93 -4.17 16.88 -28.45
CA THR A 93 -4.35 18.24 -27.95
C THR A 93 -5.83 18.64 -27.94
N VAL A 94 -6.17 19.63 -27.11
CA VAL A 94 -7.52 20.18 -27.07
C VAL A 94 -7.89 20.89 -28.38
N GLU A 95 -6.91 21.46 -29.07
CA GLU A 95 -7.05 22.07 -30.39
C GLU A 95 -7.45 21.04 -31.44
N GLU A 96 -6.76 19.89 -31.49
CA GLU A 96 -7.09 18.78 -32.39
C GLU A 96 -8.48 18.21 -32.08
N ALA A 97 -8.78 18.01 -30.80
CA ALA A 97 -10.10 17.54 -30.37
C ALA A 97 -11.22 18.54 -30.71
N ARG A 98 -10.95 19.85 -30.72
CA ARG A 98 -11.92 20.87 -31.13
C ARG A 98 -12.15 20.88 -32.64
N LEU A 99 -11.12 20.64 -33.44
CA LEU A 99 -11.22 20.57 -34.91
C LEU A 99 -12.02 19.33 -35.33
N ASN A 100 -11.83 18.21 -34.64
CA ASN A 100 -12.56 16.95 -34.88
C ASN A 100 -13.17 16.42 -33.56
N PRO A 101 -14.29 17.00 -33.08
CA PRO A 101 -14.88 16.60 -31.81
C PRO A 101 -15.34 15.14 -31.79
N PRO A 102 -14.99 14.36 -30.74
CA PRO A 102 -15.53 13.03 -30.60
C PRO A 102 -17.04 13.10 -30.37
N LYS A 103 -17.77 12.12 -30.94
CA LYS A 103 -19.20 11.93 -30.66
C LYS A 103 -19.42 11.46 -29.23
N THR A 104 -18.47 10.73 -28.65
CA THR A 104 -18.51 10.27 -27.25
C THR A 104 -17.20 10.55 -26.52
N LEU A 105 -17.31 11.17 -25.34
CA LEU A 105 -16.21 11.37 -24.40
C LEU A 105 -16.38 10.42 -23.22
N ILE A 106 -15.47 9.46 -23.07
CA ILE A 106 -15.38 8.58 -21.91
C ILE A 106 -14.61 9.30 -20.80
N VAL A 107 -15.22 9.44 -19.63
CA VAL A 107 -14.64 10.12 -18.47
C VAL A 107 -14.43 9.11 -17.35
N VAL A 108 -13.19 8.93 -16.92
CA VAL A 108 -12.85 7.99 -15.84
C VAL A 108 -12.90 8.71 -14.49
N ASP A 109 -13.74 8.25 -13.57
CA ASP A 109 -13.94 8.86 -12.25
C ASP A 109 -13.36 7.99 -11.12
N GLY A 110 -12.51 8.62 -10.30
CA GLY A 110 -11.87 8.01 -9.13
C GLY A 110 -10.70 8.86 -8.65
N THR A 111 -10.11 8.51 -7.50
CA THR A 111 -8.79 9.08 -7.16
C THR A 111 -7.76 8.70 -8.22
N TRP A 112 -6.66 9.44 -8.34
CA TRP A 112 -5.60 9.13 -9.32
C TRP A 112 -5.18 7.65 -9.39
N PRO A 113 -4.91 6.95 -8.27
CA PRO A 113 -4.64 5.51 -8.30
C PRO A 113 -5.84 4.66 -8.78
N GLN A 114 -7.07 5.07 -8.45
CA GLN A 114 -8.28 4.36 -8.87
C GLN A 114 -8.56 4.56 -10.37
N ALA A 115 -8.47 5.78 -10.87
CA ALA A 115 -8.67 6.09 -12.27
C ALA A 115 -7.61 5.41 -13.15
N LYS A 116 -6.32 5.46 -12.74
CA LYS A 116 -5.24 4.70 -13.38
C LYS A 116 -5.54 3.20 -13.41
N LYS A 117 -6.13 2.65 -12.34
CA LYS A 117 -6.51 1.24 -12.27
C LYS A 117 -7.67 0.91 -13.22
N VAL A 118 -8.68 1.78 -13.34
CA VAL A 118 -9.76 1.60 -14.33
C VAL A 118 -9.16 1.62 -15.73
N VAL A 119 -8.34 2.61 -16.07
CA VAL A 119 -7.69 2.66 -17.40
C VAL A 119 -6.84 1.42 -17.68
N SER A 120 -5.99 0.99 -16.72
CA SER A 120 -5.08 -0.13 -16.94
C SER A 120 -5.77 -1.50 -16.99
N ARG A 121 -6.93 -1.66 -16.35
CA ARG A 121 -7.70 -2.91 -16.34
C ARG A 121 -8.59 -3.10 -17.56
N ASN A 122 -8.74 -2.08 -18.40
CA ASN A 122 -9.65 -2.11 -19.54
C ASN A 122 -8.88 -1.90 -20.85
N PRO A 123 -8.35 -2.99 -21.46
CA PRO A 123 -7.61 -2.91 -22.73
C PRO A 123 -8.39 -2.21 -23.84
N VAL A 124 -9.73 -2.29 -23.83
CA VAL A 124 -10.62 -1.59 -24.75
C VAL A 124 -10.45 -0.07 -24.71
N LEU A 125 -10.04 0.51 -23.57
CA LEU A 125 -9.76 1.95 -23.44
C LEU A 125 -8.36 2.32 -23.92
N ALA A 126 -7.41 1.38 -23.92
CA ALA A 126 -6.03 1.64 -24.35
C ALA A 126 -5.94 1.93 -25.86
N GLY A 127 -6.88 1.40 -26.64
CA GLY A 127 -6.95 1.61 -28.08
C GLY A 127 -7.67 2.89 -28.54
N LEU A 128 -8.20 3.69 -27.60
CA LEU A 128 -8.93 4.92 -27.91
C LEU A 128 -8.02 6.14 -27.78
N PRO A 129 -8.22 7.19 -28.60
CA PRO A 129 -7.51 8.45 -28.45
C PRO A 129 -7.77 9.04 -27.06
N ARG A 130 -6.72 9.54 -26.42
CA ARG A 130 -6.80 10.20 -25.12
C ARG A 130 -6.80 11.70 -25.31
N ILE A 131 -7.61 12.42 -24.53
CA ILE A 131 -7.56 13.87 -24.48
C ILE A 131 -7.08 14.28 -23.09
N GLY A 132 -6.01 15.05 -23.06
CA GLY A 132 -5.53 15.78 -21.89
C GLY A 132 -5.76 17.26 -22.09
N PHE A 133 -5.98 18.01 -21.01
CA PHE A 133 -6.12 19.46 -21.07
C PHE A 133 -5.50 20.10 -19.84
N VAL A 134 -5.18 21.38 -19.97
CA VAL A 134 -4.83 22.25 -18.85
C VAL A 134 -6.08 23.07 -18.49
N PRO A 135 -6.59 23.01 -17.25
CA PRO A 135 -7.79 23.73 -16.87
C PRO A 135 -7.57 25.25 -16.93
N ARG A 136 -8.64 26.02 -17.23
CA ARG A 136 -8.56 27.49 -17.31
C ARG A 136 -8.27 28.12 -15.95
N ARG A 137 -8.60 27.42 -14.87
CA ARG A 137 -8.49 27.87 -13.48
C ARG A 137 -8.15 26.67 -12.57
N PRO A 138 -7.47 26.89 -11.43
CA PRO A 138 -7.31 25.86 -10.42
C PRO A 138 -8.66 25.32 -9.91
N SER A 139 -8.65 24.10 -9.41
CA SER A 139 -9.83 23.43 -8.83
C SER A 139 -10.44 24.24 -7.69
N ASN A 140 -11.76 24.41 -7.72
CA ASN A 140 -12.53 24.99 -6.61
C ASN A 140 -12.93 23.92 -5.56
N TYR A 141 -12.35 22.72 -5.62
CA TYR A 141 -12.67 21.61 -4.71
C TYR A 141 -12.03 21.74 -3.31
N ARG A 142 -12.27 22.85 -2.63
CA ARG A 142 -11.65 23.27 -1.35
C ARG A 142 -11.75 22.27 -0.18
N ILE A 143 -12.58 21.24 -0.31
CA ILE A 143 -12.80 20.19 0.71
C ILE A 143 -12.02 18.89 0.45
N ARG A 144 -11.25 18.83 -0.64
CA ARG A 144 -10.39 17.70 -1.01
C ARG A 144 -9.04 18.24 -1.48
N ALA A 145 -7.95 17.60 -1.04
CA ALA A 145 -6.62 17.95 -1.53
C ALA A 145 -6.41 17.37 -2.93
N GLU A 146 -6.07 18.24 -3.88
CA GLU A 146 -5.67 17.86 -5.24
C GLU A 146 -4.13 17.75 -5.33
N PRO A 147 -3.57 16.83 -6.13
CA PRO A 147 -2.11 16.62 -6.16
C PRO A 147 -1.30 17.75 -6.81
N ALA A 148 -1.93 18.56 -7.65
CA ALA A 148 -1.32 19.68 -8.37
C ALA A 148 -2.41 20.64 -8.86
N ASP A 149 -2.04 21.89 -9.19
CA ASP A 149 -2.99 22.94 -9.58
C ASP A 149 -3.76 22.64 -10.88
N HIS A 150 -3.21 21.79 -11.74
CA HIS A 150 -3.85 21.33 -12.98
C HIS A 150 -4.79 20.13 -12.76
N CYS A 151 -4.89 19.60 -11.54
CA CYS A 151 -5.84 18.54 -11.19
C CYS A 151 -7.17 19.16 -10.77
N VAL A 152 -8.23 18.85 -11.50
CA VAL A 152 -9.60 19.32 -11.22
C VAL A 152 -10.53 18.15 -10.94
N SER A 153 -11.67 18.42 -10.31
CA SER A 153 -12.67 17.38 -10.07
C SER A 153 -13.34 16.93 -11.38
N THR A 154 -14.00 15.77 -11.36
CA THR A 154 -14.64 15.20 -12.56
C THR A 154 -15.67 16.13 -13.20
N ILE A 155 -16.46 16.87 -12.40
CA ILE A 155 -17.42 17.83 -12.96
C ILE A 155 -16.72 19.03 -13.61
N GLU A 156 -15.66 19.55 -13.00
CA GLU A 156 -14.86 20.64 -13.58
C GLU A 156 -14.22 20.19 -14.89
N ALA A 157 -13.67 18.97 -14.93
CA ALA A 157 -13.10 18.40 -16.14
C ALA A 157 -14.13 18.26 -17.28
N VAL A 158 -15.34 17.83 -16.96
CA VAL A 158 -16.44 17.74 -17.95
C VAL A 158 -16.87 19.11 -18.44
N VAL A 159 -17.00 20.09 -17.54
CA VAL A 159 -17.39 21.47 -17.91
C VAL A 159 -16.37 22.08 -18.86
N GLU A 160 -15.08 21.94 -18.53
CA GLU A 160 -13.98 22.43 -19.37
C GLU A 160 -13.99 21.77 -20.74
N MET A 161 -14.05 20.44 -20.79
CA MET A 161 -14.01 19.71 -22.04
C MET A 161 -15.22 19.98 -22.93
N LEU A 162 -16.45 19.98 -22.37
CA LEU A 162 -17.63 20.30 -23.17
C LEU A 162 -17.64 21.75 -23.64
N GLY A 163 -17.14 22.69 -22.83
CA GLY A 163 -16.96 24.08 -23.23
C GLY A 163 -16.04 24.23 -24.44
N ILE A 164 -14.91 23.49 -24.44
CA ILE A 164 -13.96 23.45 -25.55
C ILE A 164 -14.58 22.78 -26.79
N LEU A 165 -15.13 21.57 -26.64
CA LEU A 165 -15.62 20.76 -27.75
C LEU A 165 -16.87 21.34 -28.40
N GLU A 166 -17.74 21.98 -27.63
CA GLU A 166 -19.00 22.52 -28.16
C GLU A 166 -18.97 24.00 -28.48
N GLY A 167 -17.93 24.73 -28.05
CA GLY A 167 -17.72 26.14 -28.36
C GLY A 167 -18.57 27.11 -27.54
N ASP A 168 -19.13 26.67 -26.42
CA ASP A 168 -19.97 27.48 -25.52
C ASP A 168 -19.64 27.19 -24.04
N PRO A 169 -18.50 27.69 -23.52
CA PRO A 169 -18.09 27.42 -22.15
C PRO A 169 -19.08 27.95 -21.10
N ALA A 170 -19.68 29.12 -21.34
CA ALA A 170 -20.58 29.76 -20.39
C ALA A 170 -21.83 28.92 -20.09
N ARG A 171 -22.34 28.18 -21.08
CA ARG A 171 -23.44 27.24 -20.90
C ARG A 171 -23.10 26.13 -19.92
N PHE A 172 -21.90 25.57 -20.01
CA PHE A 172 -21.48 24.46 -19.13
C PHE A 172 -21.02 24.92 -17.74
N ASP A 173 -20.51 26.15 -17.61
CA ASP A 173 -20.16 26.74 -16.32
C ASP A 173 -21.36 26.72 -15.34
N THR A 174 -22.61 26.74 -15.85
CA THR A 174 -23.82 26.58 -15.02
C THR A 174 -23.89 25.28 -14.22
N MET A 175 -23.19 24.22 -14.66
CA MET A 175 -23.10 22.94 -13.94
C MET A 175 -22.33 23.07 -12.62
N LEU A 176 -21.42 24.05 -12.51
CA LEU A 176 -20.59 24.26 -11.33
C LEU A 176 -21.37 24.81 -10.13
N ARG A 177 -22.57 25.38 -10.33
CA ARG A 177 -23.41 25.89 -9.23
C ARG A 177 -23.72 24.83 -8.17
N ALA A 178 -24.06 23.60 -8.61
CA ALA A 178 -24.32 22.50 -7.69
C ALA A 178 -23.05 22.01 -6.97
N PHE A 179 -21.91 22.12 -7.63
CA PHE A 179 -20.61 21.76 -7.09
C PHE A 179 -20.16 22.76 -6.02
N GLU A 180 -20.22 24.05 -6.34
CA GLU A 180 -19.94 25.16 -5.42
C GLU A 180 -20.83 25.08 -4.18
N TYR A 181 -22.14 24.93 -4.37
CA TYR A 181 -23.07 24.73 -3.25
C TYR A 181 -22.70 23.56 -2.36
N MET A 182 -22.30 22.41 -2.93
CA MET A 182 -21.86 21.25 -2.16
C MET A 182 -20.57 21.55 -1.38
N VAL A 183 -19.59 22.22 -1.99
CA VAL A 183 -18.33 22.60 -1.35
C VAL A 183 -18.59 23.55 -0.18
N ASP A 184 -19.36 24.61 -0.41
CA ASP A 184 -19.69 25.62 0.61
C ASP A 184 -20.49 25.00 1.77
N THR A 185 -21.52 24.20 1.46
CA THR A 185 -22.29 23.46 2.48
C THR A 185 -21.39 22.56 3.34
N GLN A 186 -20.37 21.95 2.74
CA GLN A 186 -19.46 21.07 3.47
C GLN A 186 -18.47 21.88 4.34
N LEU A 187 -17.98 23.03 3.87
CA LEU A 187 -17.13 23.93 4.64
C LEU A 187 -17.87 24.52 5.85
N GLU A 188 -19.10 25.01 5.66
CA GLU A 188 -19.98 25.50 6.73
C GLU A 188 -20.24 24.42 7.79
N ARG A 189 -20.47 23.17 7.35
CA ARG A 189 -20.66 22.05 8.26
C ARG A 189 -19.38 21.65 8.98
N GLN A 190 -18.21 21.85 8.38
CA GLN A 190 -16.93 21.59 9.04
C GLN A 190 -16.64 22.67 10.09
N SER A 191 -16.92 23.94 9.81
CA SER A 191 -16.69 25.05 10.73
C SER A 191 -17.62 25.03 11.94
N THR A 192 -18.87 24.59 11.76
CA THR A 192 -19.88 24.45 12.84
C THR A 192 -19.78 23.14 13.61
N ARG A 193 -18.85 22.24 13.25
CA ARG A 193 -18.75 20.92 13.85
C ARG A 193 -18.02 20.94 15.18
N THR A 194 -18.75 20.70 16.27
CA THR A 194 -18.20 20.54 17.62
C THR A 194 -17.73 19.11 17.94
N SER A 195 -18.15 18.12 17.14
CA SER A 195 -17.86 16.70 17.40
C SER A 195 -16.62 16.18 16.64
N PRO A 196 -15.77 15.33 17.26
CA PRO A 196 -14.56 14.79 16.62
C PRO A 196 -14.88 13.95 15.36
N ASN A 197 -13.89 13.80 14.47
CA ASN A 197 -14.03 13.00 13.24
C ASN A 197 -14.53 11.57 13.56
N ARG A 198 -15.63 11.14 12.92
CA ARG A 198 -16.08 9.74 12.97
C ARG A 198 -15.00 8.85 12.35
N ARG A 199 -14.13 8.27 13.18
CA ARG A 199 -13.35 7.09 12.80
C ARG A 199 -14.30 5.92 12.67
N ARG A 200 -14.04 5.03 11.70
CA ARG A 200 -14.68 3.73 11.62
C ARG A 200 -14.28 2.95 12.87
N ILE A 201 -15.15 2.95 13.88
CA ILE A 201 -14.98 2.14 15.08
C ILE A 201 -15.36 0.72 14.69
N TYR A 202 -14.39 -0.19 14.73
CA TYR A 202 -14.68 -1.63 14.65
C TYR A 202 -15.38 -2.00 15.96
N PHE A 203 -16.61 -2.50 15.90
CA PHE A 203 -17.40 -2.91 17.07
C PHE A 203 -17.04 -4.33 17.58
N GLY A 204 -15.82 -4.80 17.31
CA GLY A 204 -15.33 -6.08 17.81
C GLY A 204 -14.37 -5.89 18.98
N PRO A 205 -14.10 -6.95 19.78
CA PRO A 205 -13.00 -6.91 20.74
C PRO A 205 -11.71 -6.54 20.01
N TRP A 206 -10.91 -5.67 20.63
CA TRP A 206 -9.62 -5.32 20.07
C TRP A 206 -8.76 -6.58 19.92
N ARG A 207 -7.99 -6.65 18.85
CA ARG A 207 -7.01 -7.73 18.63
C ARG A 207 -5.68 -7.12 18.19
N PRO A 208 -4.55 -7.68 18.62
CA PRO A 208 -3.24 -7.31 18.09
C PRO A 208 -3.15 -7.53 16.56
N PRO A 209 -2.21 -6.84 15.88
CA PRO A 209 -1.93 -7.09 14.46
C PRO A 209 -1.70 -8.57 14.17
N LEU A 210 -2.09 -9.03 12.98
CA LEU A 210 -2.00 -10.45 12.61
C LEU A 210 -0.58 -10.99 12.76
N GLU A 211 0.43 -10.22 12.37
CA GLU A 211 1.83 -10.63 12.42
C GLU A 211 2.32 -10.90 13.86
N LEU A 212 1.79 -10.17 14.85
CA LEU A 212 2.10 -10.41 16.26
C LEU A 212 1.34 -11.63 16.79
N ARG A 213 0.06 -11.76 16.42
CA ARG A 213 -0.77 -12.92 16.83
C ARG A 213 -0.24 -14.22 16.25
N SER A 214 0.18 -14.24 14.99
CA SER A 214 0.77 -15.42 14.35
C SER A 214 2.04 -15.88 15.07
N LEU A 215 2.90 -14.96 15.51
CA LEU A 215 4.08 -15.31 16.32
C LEU A 215 3.68 -15.87 17.68
N ALA A 216 2.68 -15.28 18.33
CA ALA A 216 2.21 -15.72 19.64
C ALA A 216 1.52 -17.10 19.61
N GLU A 217 0.64 -17.33 18.64
CA GLU A 217 -0.07 -18.60 18.40
C GLU A 217 0.89 -19.76 18.13
N ARG A 218 2.09 -19.46 17.62
CA ARG A 218 3.10 -20.46 17.21
C ARG A 218 4.33 -20.49 18.10
N PHE A 219 4.32 -19.77 19.23
CA PHE A 219 5.50 -19.52 20.05
C PHE A 219 6.28 -20.80 20.42
N GLU A 220 5.57 -21.86 20.79
CA GLU A 220 6.14 -23.17 21.14
C GLU A 220 6.90 -23.86 20.01
N LYS A 221 6.60 -23.48 18.75
CA LYS A 221 7.20 -24.04 17.53
C LYS A 221 8.27 -23.13 16.91
N LEU A 222 8.49 -21.93 17.48
CA LEU A 222 9.42 -20.97 16.89
C LEU A 222 10.88 -21.36 17.18
N VAL A 223 11.68 -21.37 16.12
CA VAL A 223 13.14 -21.38 16.17
C VAL A 223 13.64 -20.05 15.62
N VAL A 224 14.19 -19.21 16.49
CA VAL A 224 14.81 -17.95 16.09
C VAL A 224 16.16 -18.27 15.49
N PHE A 225 16.41 -17.82 14.26
CA PHE A 225 17.66 -18.08 13.54
C PHE A 225 18.32 -16.78 13.09
N TYR A 226 19.64 -16.74 13.24
CA TYR A 226 20.50 -15.70 12.69
C TYR A 226 21.82 -16.32 12.23
N GLY A 227 22.41 -15.76 11.19
CA GLY A 227 23.70 -16.21 10.70
C GLY A 227 24.50 -15.06 10.11
N GLU A 228 25.82 -15.22 10.14
CA GLU A 228 26.77 -14.32 9.50
C GLU A 228 27.49 -15.08 8.38
N ALA A 229 27.87 -14.33 7.35
CA ALA A 229 28.43 -14.89 6.12
C ALA A 229 29.81 -14.34 5.81
N ASN A 230 30.64 -15.18 5.19
CA ASN A 230 31.81 -14.74 4.46
C ASN A 230 31.32 -14.17 3.13
N ALA A 231 31.34 -12.84 3.01
CA ALA A 231 30.84 -12.12 1.84
C ALA A 231 31.93 -11.19 1.30
N HIS A 232 32.27 -11.37 0.03
CA HIS A 232 33.30 -10.57 -0.64
C HIS A 232 32.74 -9.25 -1.18
N PRO A 233 33.55 -8.18 -1.26
CA PRO A 233 33.12 -6.90 -1.82
C PRO A 233 32.69 -7.03 -3.28
N ALA A 234 31.71 -6.22 -3.69
CA ALA A 234 31.30 -6.14 -5.09
C ALA A 234 32.43 -5.54 -5.96
N GLY A 235 32.70 -6.15 -7.13
CA GLY A 235 33.69 -5.67 -8.11
C GLY A 235 35.02 -6.42 -8.17
N GLY A 236 35.16 -7.53 -7.41
CA GLY A 236 36.29 -8.47 -7.49
C GLY A 236 35.93 -9.80 -8.17
N GLU A 237 36.76 -10.82 -7.94
CA GLU A 237 36.47 -12.21 -8.33
C GLU A 237 35.18 -12.71 -7.64
N GLU A 238 34.33 -13.42 -8.38
CA GLU A 238 33.00 -13.82 -7.91
C GLU A 238 33.10 -15.04 -6.99
N ILE A 239 33.53 -14.80 -5.76
CA ILE A 239 33.64 -15.83 -4.72
C ILE A 239 32.25 -16.04 -4.08
N PRO A 240 31.71 -17.28 -4.09
CA PRO A 240 30.41 -17.56 -3.48
C PRO A 240 30.33 -17.16 -2.01
N THR A 241 29.20 -16.60 -1.61
CA THR A 241 28.92 -16.33 -0.20
C THR A 241 28.61 -17.63 0.54
N GLU A 242 29.17 -17.79 1.74
CA GLU A 242 28.96 -18.95 2.61
C GLU A 242 28.69 -18.54 4.05
N LEU A 243 28.01 -19.39 4.83
CA LEU A 243 27.84 -19.18 6.27
C LEU A 243 29.14 -19.49 7.00
N VAL A 244 29.54 -18.60 7.91
CA VAL A 244 30.70 -18.81 8.80
C VAL A 244 30.34 -18.79 10.28
N HIS A 245 29.13 -18.35 10.62
CA HIS A 245 28.61 -18.44 11.98
C HIS A 245 27.08 -18.58 11.92
N ALA A 246 26.54 -19.68 12.45
CA ALA A 246 25.12 -19.94 12.55
C ALA A 246 24.69 -20.07 14.01
N VAL A 247 23.66 -19.32 14.41
CA VAL A 247 23.11 -19.35 15.76
C VAL A 247 21.59 -19.47 15.71
N ALA A 248 21.03 -20.30 16.58
CA ALA A 248 19.59 -20.41 16.73
C ALA A 248 19.19 -20.67 18.18
N CYS A 249 17.95 -20.31 18.54
CA CYS A 249 17.37 -20.67 19.81
C CYS A 249 15.87 -20.95 19.71
N ARG A 250 15.35 -21.74 20.65
CA ARG A 250 13.92 -21.90 20.91
C ARG A 250 13.54 -21.04 22.10
N PRO A 251 12.83 -19.92 21.91
CA PRO A 251 12.50 -19.06 23.03
C PRO A 251 11.60 -19.73 24.08
N ALA A 252 10.77 -20.70 23.68
CA ALA A 252 9.86 -21.39 24.58
C ALA A 252 10.59 -22.32 25.58
N THR A 253 11.63 -23.04 25.12
CA THR A 253 12.33 -24.04 25.93
C THR A 253 13.71 -23.61 26.40
N GLY A 254 14.31 -22.59 25.77
CA GLY A 254 15.67 -22.14 26.03
C GLY A 254 16.77 -22.97 25.34
N GLU A 255 16.40 -23.97 24.53
CA GLU A 255 17.36 -24.74 23.72
C GLU A 255 18.09 -23.81 22.74
N ARG A 256 19.39 -24.04 22.56
CA ARG A 256 20.29 -23.20 21.77
C ARG A 256 21.13 -24.05 20.83
N PHE A 257 21.49 -23.44 19.70
CA PHE A 257 22.40 -23.97 18.72
C PHE A 257 23.44 -22.89 18.38
N GLU A 258 24.70 -23.30 18.30
CA GLU A 258 25.80 -22.48 17.80
C GLU A 258 26.71 -23.37 16.92
N ALA A 259 27.12 -22.83 15.78
CA ALA A 259 28.20 -23.36 14.98
C ALA A 259 29.03 -22.21 14.39
N ILE A 260 30.32 -22.18 14.71
CA ILE A 260 31.32 -21.44 13.93
C ILE A 260 31.77 -22.39 12.82
N ILE A 261 31.56 -21.99 11.57
CA ILE A 261 31.75 -22.86 10.40
C ILE A 261 33.04 -22.44 9.72
N ALA A 262 33.95 -23.40 9.52
CA ALA A 262 35.19 -23.14 8.79
C ALA A 262 34.88 -22.74 7.34
N PRO A 263 35.47 -21.64 6.83
CA PRO A 263 35.23 -21.18 5.47
C PRO A 263 35.80 -22.19 4.46
N GLU A 264 34.98 -22.59 3.49
CA GLU A 264 35.38 -23.42 2.34
C GLU A 264 35.95 -22.54 1.22
N GLN A 265 35.60 -21.24 1.22
CA GLN A 265 36.12 -20.24 0.30
C GLN A 265 37.27 -19.44 0.92
N PRO A 266 38.07 -18.74 0.10
CA PRO A 266 38.98 -17.72 0.62
C PRO A 266 38.23 -16.74 1.53
N LEU A 267 38.76 -16.47 2.71
CA LEU A 267 38.15 -15.56 3.66
C LEU A 267 38.28 -14.12 3.15
N ALA A 268 37.18 -13.38 3.05
CA ALA A 268 37.24 -11.97 2.71
C ALA A 268 37.96 -11.20 3.82
N TYR A 269 38.82 -10.25 3.45
CA TYR A 269 39.62 -9.47 4.39
C TYR A 269 38.79 -8.79 5.49
N SER A 270 37.57 -8.34 5.14
CA SER A 270 36.67 -7.67 6.07
C SER A 270 35.83 -8.62 6.92
N THR A 271 35.78 -9.92 6.62
CA THR A 271 34.93 -10.89 7.31
C THR A 271 35.25 -10.92 8.82
N PRO A 272 36.49 -11.17 9.30
CA PRO A 272 36.79 -11.18 10.73
C PRO A 272 36.31 -9.95 11.50
N LEU A 273 36.42 -8.77 10.90
CA LEU A 273 35.95 -7.51 11.48
C LEU A 273 34.42 -7.44 11.56
N HIS A 274 33.71 -7.88 10.52
CA HIS A 274 32.25 -7.83 10.46
C HIS A 274 31.57 -8.90 11.31
N VAL A 275 32.11 -10.12 11.39
CA VAL A 275 31.61 -11.17 12.29
C VAL A 275 32.07 -10.97 13.72
N GLU A 276 33.15 -10.21 13.92
CA GLU A 276 33.79 -9.98 15.21
C GLU A 276 34.30 -11.29 15.84
N LEU A 277 34.95 -12.10 15.01
CA LEU A 277 35.67 -13.31 15.36
C LEU A 277 37.04 -13.25 14.67
N SER A 278 38.11 -13.68 15.34
CA SER A 278 39.43 -13.72 14.71
C SER A 278 39.46 -14.71 13.55
N GLU A 279 40.36 -14.49 12.61
CA GLU A 279 40.58 -15.42 11.50
C GLU A 279 40.92 -16.83 11.99
N ASP A 280 41.75 -16.95 13.04
CA ASP A 280 42.09 -18.24 13.65
C ASP A 280 40.85 -18.98 14.17
N ILE A 281 39.92 -18.26 14.83
CA ILE A 281 38.66 -18.84 15.31
C ILE A 281 37.79 -19.31 14.14
N LEU A 282 37.68 -18.50 13.08
CA LEU A 282 36.89 -18.85 11.90
C LEU A 282 37.48 -20.09 11.20
N ARG A 283 38.80 -20.13 11.00
CA ARG A 283 39.48 -21.27 10.37
C ARG A 283 39.43 -22.55 11.21
N ALA A 284 39.39 -22.41 12.54
CA ALA A 284 39.22 -23.52 13.46
C ALA A 284 37.76 -23.98 13.62
N GLY A 285 36.80 -23.36 12.90
CA GLY A 285 35.39 -23.75 12.90
C GLY A 285 35.16 -25.20 12.46
N GLU A 286 33.97 -25.72 12.76
CA GLU A 286 33.60 -27.07 12.31
C GLU A 286 33.33 -27.11 10.80
N PRO A 287 33.53 -28.26 10.12
CA PRO A 287 33.20 -28.39 8.71
C PRO A 287 31.72 -28.11 8.45
N ARG A 288 31.42 -27.41 7.34
CA ARG A 288 30.05 -27.02 6.97
C ARG A 288 29.07 -28.20 6.97
N ALA A 289 29.46 -29.34 6.43
CA ALA A 289 28.61 -30.53 6.38
C ALA A 289 28.18 -31.01 7.79
N GLU A 290 29.09 -31.00 8.77
CA GLU A 290 28.78 -31.40 10.15
C GLU A 290 27.92 -30.35 10.86
N ALA A 291 28.17 -29.06 10.63
CA ALA A 291 27.32 -27.98 11.14
C ALA A 291 25.88 -28.10 10.63
N MET A 292 25.70 -28.34 9.32
CA MET A 292 24.36 -28.49 8.73
C MET A 292 23.66 -29.74 9.27
N LYS A 293 24.37 -30.85 9.44
CA LYS A 293 23.82 -32.08 10.03
C LYS A 293 23.36 -31.87 11.48
N ARG A 294 24.17 -31.19 12.30
CA ARG A 294 23.80 -30.81 13.68
C ARG A 294 22.61 -29.84 13.70
N PHE A 295 22.57 -28.87 12.78
CA PHE A 295 21.45 -27.93 12.69
C PHE A 295 20.15 -28.64 12.30
N GLU A 296 20.18 -29.56 11.32
CA GLU A 296 19.00 -30.34 10.94
C GLU A 296 18.51 -31.20 12.12
N ALA A 297 19.43 -31.82 12.88
CA ALA A 297 19.10 -32.60 14.08
C ALA A 297 18.55 -31.74 15.23
N PHE A 298 18.93 -30.46 15.30
CA PHE A 298 18.37 -29.51 16.27
C PHE A 298 16.92 -29.15 15.95
N LEU A 299 16.52 -29.18 14.68
CA LEU A 299 15.18 -28.86 14.25
C LEU A 299 14.22 -30.03 14.43
N ARG A 300 12.98 -29.71 14.76
CA ARG A 300 11.84 -30.64 14.86
C ARG A 300 11.00 -30.55 13.60
N PRO A 301 10.16 -31.57 13.30
CA PRO A 301 9.30 -31.56 12.10
C PRO A 301 8.36 -30.36 12.03
N ASP A 302 7.85 -29.92 13.18
CA ASP A 302 6.81 -28.89 13.31
C ASP A 302 7.34 -27.46 13.47
N ASP A 303 8.66 -27.28 13.38
CA ASP A 303 9.26 -25.97 13.64
C ASP A 303 8.99 -24.95 12.55
N GLU A 304 8.89 -23.70 12.98
CA GLU A 304 8.91 -22.54 12.10
C GLU A 304 10.09 -21.63 12.44
N LEU A 305 10.78 -21.17 11.39
CA LEU A 305 11.92 -20.27 11.55
C LEU A 305 11.45 -18.83 11.74
N ALA A 306 12.05 -18.11 12.69
CA ALA A 306 11.82 -16.68 12.89
C ALA A 306 13.13 -15.92 12.59
N VAL A 307 13.09 -15.08 11.55
CA VAL A 307 14.29 -14.41 11.03
C VAL A 307 14.10 -12.89 10.89
N TRP A 308 15.19 -12.14 11.00
CA TRP A 308 15.17 -10.69 10.77
C TRP A 308 15.16 -10.33 9.28
N THR A 309 16.00 -11.01 8.49
CA THR A 309 16.13 -10.92 7.04
C THR A 309 16.30 -12.32 6.45
N THR A 310 16.07 -12.50 5.15
CA THR A 310 16.15 -13.82 4.51
C THR A 310 17.56 -14.23 4.09
N PHE A 311 18.51 -13.30 4.03
CA PHE A 311 19.85 -13.57 3.50
C PHE A 311 20.55 -14.79 4.13
N ALA A 312 20.67 -14.84 5.46
CA ALA A 312 21.27 -15.99 6.14
C ALA A 312 20.41 -17.25 6.03
N LEU A 313 19.08 -17.11 5.93
CA LEU A 313 18.14 -18.21 5.74
C LEU A 313 18.30 -18.86 4.36
N ASP A 314 18.53 -18.05 3.34
CA ASP A 314 18.77 -18.51 1.97
C ASP A 314 20.08 -19.32 1.89
N LEU A 315 21.13 -18.86 2.58
CA LEU A 315 22.40 -19.60 2.71
C LEU A 315 22.26 -20.90 3.50
N LEU A 316 21.46 -20.89 4.58
CA LEU A 316 21.16 -22.08 5.37
C LEU A 316 20.47 -23.15 4.51
N TRP A 317 19.48 -22.76 3.71
CA TRP A 317 18.82 -23.68 2.78
C TRP A 317 19.72 -24.13 1.63
N ALA A 318 20.60 -23.25 1.14
CA ALA A 318 21.63 -23.64 0.18
C ALA A 318 22.64 -24.65 0.78
N GLY A 319 22.77 -24.70 2.11
CA GLY A 319 23.53 -25.70 2.85
C GLY A 319 22.84 -27.07 2.98
N GLY A 320 21.65 -27.26 2.39
CA GLY A 320 20.95 -28.55 2.38
C GLY A 320 19.99 -28.76 3.55
N ILE A 321 19.74 -27.74 4.38
CA ILE A 321 18.74 -27.80 5.45
C ILE A 321 17.33 -27.87 4.85
N THR A 322 16.50 -28.75 5.42
CA THR A 322 15.11 -28.93 4.99
C THR A 322 14.33 -27.62 5.16
N ARG A 323 13.72 -27.16 4.07
CA ARG A 323 12.93 -25.92 4.07
C ARG A 323 11.71 -26.06 5.00
N ARG A 324 11.56 -25.08 5.89
CA ARG A 324 10.46 -24.94 6.84
C ARG A 324 9.81 -23.56 6.68
N PRO A 325 8.55 -23.36 7.08
CA PRO A 325 7.93 -22.04 7.09
C PRO A 325 8.80 -21.04 7.88
N ALA A 326 8.90 -19.82 7.37
CA ALA A 326 9.68 -18.76 7.99
C ALA A 326 8.87 -17.47 8.15
N SER A 327 8.92 -16.90 9.35
CA SER A 327 8.25 -15.65 9.71
C SER A 327 9.23 -14.49 9.77
N SER A 328 8.86 -13.35 9.18
CA SER A 328 9.66 -12.12 9.26
C SER A 328 9.39 -11.37 10.57
N VAL A 329 10.35 -11.45 11.50
CA VAL A 329 10.31 -10.71 12.77
C VAL A 329 10.39 -9.19 12.52
N ARG A 330 11.11 -8.78 11.47
CA ARG A 330 11.23 -7.36 11.09
C ARG A 330 9.89 -6.76 10.67
N LEU A 331 9.05 -7.51 9.94
CA LEU A 331 7.71 -7.06 9.57
C LEU A 331 6.81 -6.92 10.81
N ALA A 332 6.79 -7.92 11.69
CA ALA A 332 6.06 -7.88 12.95
C ALA A 332 6.50 -6.68 13.82
N THR A 333 7.81 -6.42 13.89
CA THR A 333 8.37 -5.25 14.57
C THR A 333 7.84 -3.94 13.99
N ALA A 334 7.86 -3.77 12.67
CA ALA A 334 7.35 -2.57 12.01
C ALA A 334 5.86 -2.32 12.33
N ARG A 335 5.07 -3.40 12.45
CA ARG A 335 3.66 -3.34 12.87
C ARG A 335 3.51 -2.92 14.32
N ALA A 336 4.32 -3.46 15.21
CA ALA A 336 4.31 -3.12 16.63
C ALA A 336 4.70 -1.64 16.86
N LEU A 337 5.70 -1.14 16.13
CA LEU A 337 6.19 0.23 16.24
C LEU A 337 5.35 1.26 15.44
N LYS A 338 4.45 0.79 14.56
CA LYS A 338 3.72 1.62 13.60
C LYS A 338 4.68 2.50 12.75
N GLY A 339 5.82 1.92 12.38
CA GLY A 339 6.93 2.65 11.77
C GLY A 339 8.03 1.73 11.25
N LYS A 340 9.22 2.28 10.99
CA LYS A 340 10.38 1.51 10.53
C LYS A 340 10.95 0.67 11.69
N ALA A 341 11.24 -0.61 11.42
CA ALA A 341 11.85 -1.51 12.41
C ALA A 341 13.35 -1.24 12.66
N GLY A 342 14.06 -0.68 11.67
CA GLY A 342 15.51 -0.44 11.78
C GLY A 342 16.33 -1.74 11.81
N GLY A 343 17.47 -1.70 12.51
CA GLY A 343 18.28 -2.89 12.83
C GLY A 343 17.75 -3.61 14.08
N VAL A 344 18.07 -4.89 14.25
CA VAL A 344 17.50 -5.71 15.34
C VAL A 344 17.83 -5.20 16.74
N GLU A 345 19.03 -4.67 16.98
CA GLU A 345 19.41 -4.10 18.28
C GLU A 345 18.64 -2.80 18.57
N GLN A 346 18.48 -1.95 17.55
CA GLN A 346 17.65 -0.75 17.67
C GLN A 346 16.19 -1.10 17.95
N ALA A 347 15.67 -2.14 17.29
CA ALA A 347 14.32 -2.63 17.53
C ALA A 347 14.14 -3.14 18.95
N MET A 348 15.12 -3.86 19.52
CA MET A 348 15.11 -4.30 20.91
C MET A 348 14.96 -3.10 21.86
N THR A 349 15.76 -2.04 21.68
CA THR A 349 15.65 -0.81 22.48
C THR A 349 14.30 -0.12 22.33
N LEU A 350 13.82 0.05 21.09
CA LEU A 350 12.55 0.74 20.81
C LEU A 350 11.33 -0.03 21.35
N LEU A 351 11.39 -1.35 21.33
CA LEU A 351 10.33 -2.19 21.88
C LEU A 351 10.44 -2.36 23.39
N GLN A 352 11.57 -1.98 24.01
CA GLN A 352 11.87 -2.25 25.43
C GLN A 352 11.79 -3.75 25.73
N GLY A 353 12.34 -4.56 24.83
CA GLY A 353 12.37 -6.02 25.00
C GLY A 353 13.18 -6.43 26.23
N PRO A 354 12.94 -7.63 26.79
CA PRO A 354 13.65 -8.11 27.97
C PRO A 354 15.15 -8.22 27.71
N GLU A 355 15.95 -7.89 28.71
CA GLU A 355 17.39 -8.16 28.68
C GLU A 355 17.63 -9.67 28.79
N LEU A 356 18.46 -10.19 27.88
CA LEU A 356 18.79 -11.61 27.80
C LEU A 356 20.30 -11.79 27.89
N PRO A 357 20.82 -12.86 28.52
CA PRO A 357 22.26 -13.10 28.54
C PRO A 357 22.76 -13.41 27.12
N GLN A 358 23.93 -12.86 26.78
CA GLN A 358 24.64 -13.29 25.57
C GLN A 358 25.21 -14.70 25.80
N TRP A 359 24.99 -15.59 24.84
CA TRP A 359 25.37 -16.99 24.95
C TRP A 359 26.20 -17.52 23.78
N ALA A 360 26.35 -16.73 22.72
CA ALA A 360 27.24 -17.01 21.60
C ALA A 360 28.23 -15.84 21.41
N PRO A 361 29.41 -16.09 20.82
CA PRO A 361 30.43 -15.07 20.62
C PRO A 361 30.12 -14.17 19.40
N GLY A 362 30.96 -13.15 19.21
CA GLY A 362 30.93 -12.26 18.06
C GLY A 362 29.62 -11.52 17.85
N ARG A 363 29.44 -11.02 16.63
CA ARG A 363 28.26 -10.24 16.23
C ARG A 363 27.00 -11.08 16.17
N ALA A 364 27.10 -12.34 15.71
CA ALA A 364 25.97 -13.26 15.67
C ALA A 364 25.35 -13.45 17.06
N GLY A 365 26.17 -13.59 18.10
CA GLY A 365 25.72 -13.70 19.48
C GLY A 365 24.95 -12.48 20.00
N ARG A 366 25.40 -11.27 19.66
CA ARG A 366 24.65 -10.04 20.01
C ARG A 366 23.35 -9.92 19.23
N ARG A 367 23.36 -10.30 17.95
CA ARG A 367 22.20 -10.22 17.06
C ARG A 367 21.11 -11.21 17.41
N ILE A 368 21.46 -12.47 17.72
CA ILE A 368 20.50 -13.49 18.15
C ILE A 368 19.89 -13.16 19.51
N ARG A 369 20.69 -12.63 20.46
CA ARG A 369 20.19 -12.10 21.74
C ARG A 369 19.14 -11.02 21.53
N ALA A 370 19.44 -10.02 20.69
CA ALA A 370 18.51 -8.95 20.40
C ALA A 370 17.26 -9.46 19.67
N LEU A 371 17.43 -10.41 18.73
CA LEU A 371 16.33 -11.00 17.98
C LEU A 371 15.39 -11.80 18.89
N GLU A 372 15.92 -12.61 19.79
CA GLU A 372 15.15 -13.37 20.78
C GLU A 372 14.35 -12.42 21.70
N SER A 373 14.99 -11.35 22.19
CA SER A 373 14.34 -10.32 23.01
C SER A 373 13.16 -9.67 22.27
N VAL A 374 13.37 -9.28 21.01
CA VAL A 374 12.31 -8.73 20.16
C VAL A 374 11.17 -9.74 19.94
N VAL A 375 11.48 -11.02 19.68
CA VAL A 375 10.45 -12.05 19.49
C VAL A 375 9.61 -12.23 20.75
N ARG A 376 10.22 -12.31 21.93
CA ARG A 376 9.50 -12.42 23.21
C ARG A 376 8.54 -11.25 23.44
N GLU A 377 9.00 -10.03 23.17
CA GLU A 377 8.17 -8.83 23.31
C GLU A 377 7.03 -8.78 22.28
N LEU A 378 7.28 -9.19 21.04
CA LEU A 378 6.23 -9.28 20.02
C LEU A 378 5.17 -10.34 20.35
N VAL A 379 5.59 -11.47 20.91
CA VAL A 379 4.69 -12.53 21.40
C VAL A 379 3.84 -12.03 22.56
N ALA A 380 4.44 -11.32 23.53
CA ALA A 380 3.70 -10.70 24.63
C ALA A 380 2.62 -9.73 24.10
N ARG A 381 2.98 -8.87 23.14
CA ARG A 381 2.02 -7.97 22.47
C ARG A 381 1.00 -8.71 21.61
N GLY A 382 1.35 -9.87 21.05
CA GLY A 382 0.46 -10.73 20.28
C GLY A 382 -0.59 -11.44 21.14
N ASN A 383 -0.29 -11.67 22.41
CA ASN A 383 -1.20 -12.22 23.41
C ASN A 383 -2.04 -11.15 24.13
N ALA A 384 -1.79 -9.87 23.89
CA ALA A 384 -2.52 -8.79 24.55
C ALA A 384 -4.01 -8.81 24.18
N THR A 385 -4.87 -8.59 25.17
CA THR A 385 -6.34 -8.47 25.01
C THR A 385 -6.79 -7.02 24.91
N GLU A 386 -5.91 -6.07 25.25
CA GLU A 386 -6.17 -4.63 25.25
C GLU A 386 -5.12 -3.87 24.43
N PRO A 387 -5.50 -2.76 23.77
CA PRO A 387 -4.54 -1.95 23.03
C PRO A 387 -3.45 -1.41 23.97
N PRO A 388 -2.20 -1.29 23.49
CA PRO A 388 -1.15 -0.67 24.28
C PRO A 388 -1.59 0.74 24.71
N GLN A 389 -1.32 1.09 25.97
CA GLN A 389 -1.55 2.44 26.46
C GLN A 389 -0.93 3.42 25.47
N LYS A 390 -1.70 4.44 25.06
CA LYS A 390 -1.20 5.43 24.11
C LYS A 390 0.06 6.04 24.71
N LEU A 391 1.21 5.78 24.09
CA LEU A 391 2.41 6.58 24.35
C LEU A 391 2.00 8.05 24.20
N PRO A 392 2.36 8.91 25.17
CA PRO A 392 2.08 10.33 25.06
C PRO A 392 2.59 10.81 23.71
N ARG A 393 1.76 11.53 22.96
CA ARG A 393 2.17 12.16 21.72
C ARG A 393 3.28 13.15 22.07
N THR A 394 4.53 12.77 21.84
CA THR A 394 5.63 13.74 21.79
C THR A 394 5.42 14.59 20.54
N GLY A 395 5.22 15.89 20.73
CA GLY A 395 5.20 16.89 19.65
C GLY A 395 3.82 17.47 19.36
N SER A 396 3.52 18.58 20.02
CA SER A 396 2.77 19.71 19.46
C SER A 396 3.59 20.41 18.38
#